data_AF-A0A6J5FVE8-F1
#
_entry.id   AF-A0A6J5FVE8-F1
#
_cell.length_a   1.000
_cell.length_b   1.000
_cell.length_c   1.000
_cell.angle_alpha   90.00
_cell.angle_beta   90.00
_cell.angle_gamma   90.00
#
_symmetry.space_group_name_H-M   'P 1'
#
loop_
_entity.id
_entity.type
_entity.pdbx_description
1 polymer ?
#
loop_
_entity_poly.entity_id
_entity_poly.type
_entity_poly.pdbx_seq_one_letter_code
_entity_poly.pdbx_strand_id
1 'polypeptide(L)' 'MTNRFKPGDRVGWNSEAGWVTGTIVAVHTADFDYKGHTHRASPDDPQYEIKSDKTDHIAAHRGRVLQRL' A
#
# COMPACT_ATOMS: atom_id res chain seq x y z
N MET A 1 -0.68 13.49 10.27
CA MET A 1 -1.23 13.71 8.92
C MET A 1 -1.13 12.39 8.17
N THR A 2 -2.23 11.87 7.66
CA THR A 2 -2.22 10.69 6.78
C THR A 2 -1.59 11.12 5.46
N ASN A 3 -0.38 10.64 5.18
CA ASN A 3 0.23 10.87 3.86
C ASN A 3 -0.66 10.20 2.80
N ARG A 4 -1.15 11.01 1.86
CA ARG A 4 -1.88 10.54 0.69
C ARG A 4 -0.86 10.24 -0.39
N PHE A 5 -0.86 9.01 -0.86
CA PHE A 5 -0.01 8.54 -1.95
C PHE A 5 -0.82 8.43 -3.23
N LYS A 6 -0.14 8.42 -4.38
CA LYS A 6 -0.73 8.19 -5.70
C LYS A 6 0.02 7.10 -6.46
N PRO A 7 -0.59 6.48 -7.48
CA PRO A 7 0.11 5.53 -8.32
C PRO A 7 1.40 6.12 -8.90
N GLY A 8 2.47 5.34 -8.86
CA GLY A 8 3.83 5.76 -9.24
C GLY A 8 4.69 6.30 -8.09
N ASP A 9 4.12 6.64 -6.93
CA ASP A 9 4.92 7.03 -5.77
C ASP A 9 5.74 5.84 -5.25
N ARG A 10 7.03 6.07 -4.94
CA ARG A 10 7.85 5.08 -4.23
C ARG A 10 7.65 5.18 -2.73
N VAL A 11 7.49 4.02 -2.11
CA VAL A 11 7.27 3.90 -0.68
C VAL A 11 8.10 2.77 -0.08
N GLY A 12 8.41 2.91 1.20
CA GLY A 12 8.97 1.87 2.05
C GLY A 12 8.04 1.54 3.20
N TRP A 13 8.10 0.29 3.66
CA TRP A 13 7.39 -0.17 4.84
C TRP A 13 8.18 -1.27 5.55
N ASN A 14 7.87 -1.48 6.82
CA ASN A 14 8.43 -2.60 7.57
C ASN A 14 7.58 -3.85 7.38
N SER A 15 8.25 -4.97 7.09
CA SER A 15 7.66 -6.30 6.93
C SER A 15 8.36 -7.29 7.88
N GLU A 16 7.83 -8.50 8.02
CA GLU A 16 8.48 -9.56 8.83
C GLU A 16 9.91 -9.87 8.34
N ALA A 17 10.18 -9.68 7.05
CA ALA A 17 11.50 -9.82 6.44
C ALA A 17 12.38 -8.55 6.54
N GLY A 18 11.98 -7.56 7.35
CA GLY A 18 12.64 -6.27 7.51
C GLY A 18 12.09 -5.19 6.57
N TRP A 19 12.92 -4.18 6.29
CA TRP A 19 12.54 -3.03 5.46
C TRP A 19 12.40 -3.42 3.98
N VAL A 20 11.23 -3.09 3.41
CA VAL A 20 10.88 -3.36 2.01
C VAL A 20 10.52 -2.05 1.32
N THR A 21 10.80 -1.97 0.02
CA THR A 21 10.43 -0.84 -0.83
C THR A 21 9.59 -1.32 -2.00
N GLY A 22 8.82 -0.40 -2.57
CA GLY A 22 7.94 -0.68 -3.69
C GLY A 22 7.32 0.59 -4.28
N THR A 23 6.46 0.38 -5.26
CA THR A 23 5.76 1.45 -5.98
C THR A 23 4.26 1.27 -5.81
N ILE A 24 3.55 2.35 -5.50
CA ILE A 24 2.09 2.36 -5.44
C ILE A 24 1.53 2.08 -6.83
N VAL A 25 0.67 1.07 -6.97
CA VAL A 25 0.02 0.72 -8.23
C VAL A 25 -1.48 1.00 -8.24
N ALA A 26 -2.13 0.96 -7.07
CA ALA A 26 -3.54 1.33 -6.93
C ALA A 26 -3.80 2.01 -5.58
N VAL A 27 -4.86 2.84 -5.56
CA VAL A 27 -5.36 3.52 -4.36
C VAL A 27 -6.83 3.15 -4.19
N HIS A 28 -7.16 2.63 -3.01
CA HIS A 28 -8.51 2.19 -2.66
C HIS A 28 -9.06 3.08 -1.56
N THR A 29 -10.15 3.79 -1.88
CA THR A 29 -10.91 4.66 -0.95
C THR A 29 -12.28 4.08 -0.59
N ALA A 30 -12.52 2.83 -0.95
CA ALA A 30 -13.71 2.05 -0.63
C ALA A 30 -13.28 0.59 -0.47
N ASP A 31 -14.17 -0.22 0.09
CA ASP A 31 -13.91 -1.66 0.24
C ASP A 31 -13.60 -2.32 -1.10
N PHE A 32 -12.64 -3.22 -1.08
CA PHE A 32 -12.18 -3.93 -2.27
C PHE A 32 -11.75 -5.35 -1.90
N ASP A 33 -11.82 -6.26 -2.87
CA ASP A 33 -11.35 -7.63 -2.69
C ASP A 33 -9.87 -7.73 -3.05
N TYR A 34 -9.11 -8.38 -2.17
CA TYR A 34 -7.71 -8.62 -2.36
C TYR A 34 -7.35 -10.01 -1.82
N LYS A 35 -6.76 -10.84 -2.70
CA LYS A 35 -6.40 -12.24 -2.38
C LYS A 35 -7.54 -13.05 -1.75
N GLY A 36 -8.77 -12.85 -2.22
CA GLY A 36 -9.96 -13.56 -1.74
C GLY A 36 -10.55 -13.03 -0.42
N HIS A 37 -10.05 -11.89 0.08
CA HIS A 37 -10.55 -11.25 1.28
C HIS A 37 -10.97 -9.81 1.01
N THR A 38 -12.08 -9.39 1.61
CA THR A 38 -12.51 -7.99 1.54
C THR A 38 -11.68 -7.12 2.49
N HIS A 39 -10.97 -6.16 1.92
CA HIS A 39 -10.19 -5.15 2.61
C HIS A 39 -11.02 -3.89 2.81
N ARG A 40 -11.09 -3.40 4.06
CA ARG A 40 -11.85 -2.18 4.40
C ARG A 40 -11.03 -0.93 4.16
N ALA A 41 -11.52 -0.02 3.33
CA ALA A 41 -10.88 1.26 3.04
C ALA A 41 -11.91 2.39 2.92
N SER A 42 -11.49 3.61 3.19
CA SER A 42 -12.33 4.81 3.08
C SER A 42 -11.53 5.99 2.54
N PRO A 43 -12.17 7.11 2.17
CA PRO A 43 -11.46 8.31 1.73
C PRO A 43 -10.52 8.90 2.81
N ASP A 44 -10.86 8.69 4.09
CA ASP A 44 -10.09 9.16 5.24
C ASP A 44 -9.00 8.17 5.69
N ASP A 45 -9.21 6.87 5.47
CA ASP A 45 -8.22 5.81 5.71
C ASP A 45 -8.06 4.90 4.49
N PRO A 46 -7.43 5.40 3.41
CA PRO A 46 -7.24 4.65 2.17
C PRO A 46 -6.26 3.49 2.35
N GLN A 47 -6.48 2.44 1.55
CA GLN A 47 -5.51 1.36 1.34
C GLN A 47 -4.83 1.49 -0.01
N TYR A 48 -3.62 0.96 -0.09
CA TYR A 48 -2.75 1.09 -1.24
C TYR A 48 -2.21 -0.27 -1.63
N GLU A 49 -2.35 -0.60 -2.91
CA GLU A 49 -1.62 -1.72 -3.49
C GLU A 49 -0.22 -1.26 -3.90
N ILE A 50 0.78 -2.01 -3.45
CA ILE A 50 2.19 -1.68 -3.66
C ILE A 50 2.85 -2.87 -4.34
N LYS A 51 3.43 -2.65 -5.51
CA LYS A 51 4.31 -3.64 -6.15
C LYS A 51 5.69 -3.55 -5.51
N SER A 52 6.16 -4.66 -4.95
CA SER A 52 7.51 -4.77 -4.37
C SER A 52 8.58 -4.49 -5.43
N ASP A 53 9.64 -3.77 -5.06
CA ASP A 53 10.80 -3.56 -5.94
C ASP A 53 11.65 -4.84 -6.07
N LYS A 54 11.54 -5.76 -5.09
CA LYS A 54 12.38 -6.97 -5.00
C LYS A 54 11.72 -8.20 -5.60
N THR A 55 10.40 -8.21 -5.71
CA THR A 55 9.60 -9.38 -6.12
C THR A 55 8.39 -8.91 -6.92
N ASP A 56 7.77 -9.78 -7.71
CA ASP A 56 6.50 -9.45 -8.37
C ASP A 56 5.28 -9.47 -7.43
N HIS A 57 5.50 -9.55 -6.11
CA HIS A 57 4.43 -9.54 -5.14
C HIS A 57 3.80 -8.16 -5.03
N ILE A 58 2.47 -8.13 -5.06
CA ILE A 58 1.67 -7.00 -4.63
C ILE A 58 1.36 -7.18 -3.14
N ALA A 59 1.42 -6.08 -2.40
CA ALA A 59 1.02 -5.96 -1.00
C ALA A 59 -0.09 -4.89 -0.87
N ALA A 60 -0.98 -5.05 0.11
CA ALA A 60 -2.02 -4.06 0.42
C ALA A 60 -1.79 -3.48 1.82
N HIS A 61 -1.48 -2.18 1.92
CA HIS A 61 -1.21 -1.50 3.19
C HIS A 61 -1.92 -0.15 3.29
N ARG A 62 -2.18 0.29 4.53
CA ARG A 62 -2.73 1.62 4.81
C ARG A 62 -1.63 2.67 4.80
N GLY A 63 -1.98 3.91 4.44
CA GLY A 63 -0.99 4.99 4.29
C GLY A 63 -0.17 5.27 5.55
N ARG A 64 -0.72 5.01 6.75
CA ARG A 64 -0.03 5.25 8.03
C ARG A 64 1.22 4.40 8.28
N VAL A 65 1.35 3.25 7.60
CA VAL A 65 2.54 2.37 7.75
C VAL A 65 3.56 2.56 6.64
N LEU A 66 3.26 3.43 5.67
CA LEU A 66 4.11 3.70 4.52
C LEU A 66 4.94 4.96 4.78
N GLN A 67 6.19 4.91 4.36
CA GLN A 67 7.07 6.07 4.28
C GLN A 67 7.35 6.37 2.81
N ARG A 68 7.25 7.64 2.42
CA ARG A 68 7.64 8.09 1.09
C ARG A 68 9.17 8.05 0.98
N LEU A 69 9.66 7.55 -0.16
CA LEU A 69 11.08 7.56 -0.52
C LEU A 69 11.40 8.70 -1.48
#